data_AF-A0A3N5PHK0-F1
#
_entry.id   AF-A0A3N5PHK0-F1
#
_cell.length_a   1.000
_cell.length_b   1.000
_cell.length_c   1.000
_cell.angle_alpha   90.00
_cell.angle_beta   90.00
_cell.angle_gamma   90.00
#
_symmetry.space_group_name_H-M   'P 1'
#
loop_
_entity.id
_entity.type
_entity.pdbx_description
1 polymer ?
#
loop_
_entity_poly.entity_id
_entity_poly.type
_entity_poly.pdbx_seq_one_letter_code
_entity_poly.pdbx_strand_id
1 'polypeptide(L)'
;FYLLNQIGYPVVFDAGHSIRKYGIPSKDPRGSAREFLTTLARSAVAAGVDGFFIEAHPSPPDALCDAASQYALDDLESFMRPLIDIHNLVRSQLVH
;
A
#
# COMPACT_ATOMS: atom_id res chain seq x y z
N PHE A 1 4.33 10.86 6.46
CA PHE A 1 4.21 10.15 7.75
C PHE A 1 4.64 11.01 8.92
N TYR A 2 5.90 11.46 8.97
CA TYR A 2 6.43 12.33 10.04
C TYR A 2 5.46 13.41 10.55
N LEU A 3 4.99 14.32 9.69
CA LEU A 3 4.09 15.41 10.09
C LEU A 3 2.77 14.93 10.69
N LEU A 4 2.13 13.92 10.08
CA LEU A 4 0.86 13.36 10.55
C LEU A 4 1.03 12.58 11.86
N ASN A 5 2.21 12.02 12.14
CA ASN A 5 2.42 11.34 13.40
C ASN A 5 2.46 12.33 14.59
N GLN A 6 2.80 13.60 14.34
CA GLN A 6 2.86 14.62 15.41
C GLN A 6 1.51 14.95 16.05
N ILE A 7 0.38 14.62 15.40
CA ILE A 7 -0.95 14.81 15.99
C ILE A 7 -1.33 13.71 16.99
N GLY A 8 -0.48 12.70 17.19
CA GLY A 8 -0.64 11.67 18.23
C GLY A 8 -1.58 10.52 17.88
N TYR A 9 -1.88 10.32 16.60
CA TYR A 9 -2.74 9.23 16.12
C TYR A 9 -2.02 8.38 15.07
N PRO A 10 -2.37 7.07 14.94
CA PRO A 10 -1.80 6.21 13.92
C PRO A 10 -2.03 6.75 12.50
N VAL A 11 -1.00 6.71 11.68
CA VAL A 11 -1.05 7.13 10.27
C VAL A 11 -1.12 5.89 9.39
N VAL A 12 -2.15 5.82 8.56
CA VAL A 12 -2.37 4.73 7.60
C VAL A 12 -2.06 5.20 6.18
N PHE A 13 -1.35 4.38 5.41
CA PHE A 13 -1.12 4.63 3.99
C PHE A 13 -2.06 3.78 3.13
N ASP A 14 -2.85 4.46 2.30
CA ASP A 14 -3.67 3.82 1.28
C ASP A 14 -2.82 3.53 0.04
N ALA A 15 -2.40 2.28 -0.10
CA ALA A 15 -1.49 1.88 -1.16
C ALA A 15 -2.18 1.80 -2.52
N GLY A 16 -3.44 1.35 -2.56
CA GLY A 16 -4.20 1.15 -3.79
C GLY A 16 -4.58 2.47 -4.45
N HIS A 17 -5.15 3.39 -3.69
CA HIS A 17 -5.59 4.69 -4.24
C HIS A 17 -4.41 5.62 -4.54
N SER A 18 -3.27 5.45 -3.88
CA SER A 18 -2.06 6.23 -4.18
C SER A 18 -1.46 5.93 -5.56
N ILE A 19 -1.73 4.76 -6.14
CA ILE A 19 -1.31 4.39 -7.50
C ILE A 19 -2.42 4.54 -8.54
N ARG A 20 -3.62 4.97 -8.14
CA ARG A 20 -4.76 5.12 -9.06
C ARG A 20 -4.54 6.32 -9.99
N LYS A 21 -4.65 6.09 -11.30
CA LYS A 21 -4.62 7.13 -12.33
C LYS A 21 -6.05 7.55 -12.70
N TYR A 22 -6.60 8.51 -11.94
CA TYR A 22 -7.92 9.07 -12.20
C TYR A 22 -8.02 9.68 -13.61
N GLY A 23 -9.20 9.61 -14.21
CA GLY A 23 -9.43 9.98 -15.62
C GLY A 23 -9.25 8.83 -16.61
N ILE A 24 -8.61 7.73 -16.20
CA ILE A 24 -8.59 6.47 -16.94
C ILE A 24 -9.49 5.46 -16.21
N PRO A 25 -10.42 4.76 -16.88
CA PRO A 25 -11.27 3.75 -16.24
C PRO A 25 -10.45 2.68 -15.51
N SER A 26 -10.90 2.22 -14.35
CA SER A 26 -10.17 1.21 -13.57
C SER A 26 -10.13 -0.18 -14.24
N LYS A 27 -11.04 -0.47 -15.18
CA LYS A 27 -10.98 -1.68 -16.01
C LYS A 27 -9.79 -1.68 -16.98
N ASP A 28 -9.23 -0.52 -17.29
CA ASP A 28 -8.01 -0.41 -18.08
C ASP A 28 -6.80 -0.56 -17.15
N PRO A 29 -5.84 -1.47 -17.41
CA PRO A 29 -4.63 -1.61 -16.60
C PRO A 29 -3.84 -0.30 -16.48
N ARG A 30 -3.90 0.59 -17.50
CA ARG A 30 -3.30 1.93 -17.50
C ARG A 30 -3.96 2.88 -16.50
N GLY A 31 -5.11 2.48 -15.94
CA GLY A 31 -5.78 3.13 -14.82
C GLY A 31 -5.01 3.06 -13.51
N SER A 32 -3.86 2.38 -13.47
CA SER A 32 -2.97 2.39 -12.31
C SER A 32 -1.51 2.59 -12.69
N ALA A 33 -0.72 2.92 -11.68
CA ALA A 33 0.73 2.92 -11.70
C ALA A 33 1.24 1.73 -10.86
N ARG A 34 0.72 0.52 -11.13
CA ARG A 34 0.93 -0.68 -10.31
C ARG A 34 2.41 -1.03 -10.15
N GLU A 35 3.23 -0.68 -11.13
CA GLU A 35 4.70 -0.78 -11.10
C GLU A 35 5.34 -0.09 -9.89
N PHE A 36 4.69 0.94 -9.31
CA PHE A 36 5.22 1.67 -8.15
C PHE A 36 4.73 1.14 -6.80
N LEU A 37 3.74 0.24 -6.78
CA LEU A 37 3.06 -0.19 -5.55
C LEU A 37 4.03 -0.72 -4.49
N THR A 38 4.89 -1.66 -4.87
CA THR A 38 5.88 -2.27 -3.97
C THR A 38 6.89 -1.25 -3.47
N THR A 39 7.36 -0.35 -4.34
CA THR A 39 8.33 0.68 -3.97
C THR A 39 7.72 1.67 -2.98
N LEU A 40 6.51 2.17 -3.26
CA LEU A 40 5.80 3.10 -2.38
C LEU A 40 5.48 2.47 -1.02
N ALA A 41 5.00 1.21 -1.00
CA ALA A 41 4.71 0.52 0.24
C ALA A 41 5.96 0.34 1.12
N ARG A 42 7.07 -0.14 0.56
CA ARG A 42 8.34 -0.26 1.30
C ARG A 42 8.84 1.09 1.80
N SER A 43 8.70 2.13 0.98
CA SER A 43 9.08 3.50 1.35
C SER A 43 8.23 4.04 2.50
N ALA A 44 6.92 3.75 2.50
CA ALA A 44 6.02 4.14 3.58
C ALA A 44 6.37 3.47 4.91
N VAL A 45 6.68 2.16 4.90
CA VAL A 45 7.17 1.45 6.10
C VAL A 45 8.48 2.06 6.59
N ALA A 46 9.46 2.24 5.69
CA ALA A 46 10.76 2.79 6.05
C ALA A 46 10.66 4.22 6.63
N ALA A 47 9.69 5.00 6.15
CA ALA A 47 9.40 6.35 6.63
C ALA A 47 8.54 6.39 7.91
N GLY A 48 8.15 5.23 8.45
CA GLY A 48 7.44 5.12 9.73
C GLY A 48 5.92 5.24 9.64
N VAL A 49 5.27 4.65 8.63
CA VAL A 49 3.82 4.45 8.63
C VAL A 49 3.40 3.43 9.70
N ASP A 50 2.24 3.62 10.31
CA ASP A 50 1.71 2.73 11.36
C ASP A 50 0.85 1.60 10.80
N GLY A 51 0.30 1.76 9.60
CA GLY A 51 -0.53 0.74 8.96
C GLY A 51 -0.77 0.97 7.47
N PHE A 52 -1.37 -0.04 6.85
CA PHE A 52 -1.73 -0.02 5.43
C PHE A 52 -3.25 -0.19 5.27
N PHE A 53 -3.80 0.55 4.31
CA PHE A 53 -5.09 0.25 3.71
C PHE A 53 -4.85 -0.35 2.33
N ILE A 54 -5.42 -1.53 2.09
CA ILE A 54 -5.26 -2.30 0.85
C ILE A 54 -6.61 -2.90 0.50
N GLU A 55 -7.07 -2.64 -0.72
CA GLU A 55 -8.18 -3.37 -1.32
C GLU A 55 -7.66 -4.60 -2.05
N ALA A 56 -8.37 -5.72 -1.90
CA ALA A 56 -8.02 -6.96 -2.57
C ALA A 56 -9.27 -7.64 -3.16
N HIS A 57 -9.06 -8.39 -4.24
CA HIS A 57 -10.10 -9.17 -4.90
C HIS A 57 -9.55 -10.54 -5.32
N PRO A 58 -10.35 -11.62 -5.31
CA PRO A 58 -9.93 -12.92 -5.84
C PRO A 58 -9.50 -12.86 -7.32
N SER A 59 -10.11 -11.97 -8.08
CA SER A 59 -9.78 -11.68 -9.49
C SER A 59 -9.84 -10.19 -9.77
N PRO A 60 -8.76 -9.41 -9.54
CA PRO A 60 -8.79 -7.95 -9.67
C PRO A 60 -9.41 -7.41 -10.98
N PRO A 61 -9.21 -8.04 -12.16
CA PRO A 61 -9.88 -7.61 -13.39
C PRO A 61 -11.41 -7.63 -13.35
N ASP A 62 -12.00 -8.49 -12.51
CA ASP A 62 -13.45 -8.65 -12.37
C ASP A 62 -14.06 -7.71 -11.31
N ALA A 63 -13.24 -6.94 -10.60
CA ALA A 63 -13.73 -6.00 -9.60
C ALA A 63 -14.62 -4.92 -10.23
N LEU A 64 -15.76 -4.63 -9.58
CA LEU A 64 -16.74 -3.65 -10.07
C LEU A 64 -16.26 -2.20 -9.95
N CYS A 65 -15.28 -1.96 -9.08
CA CYS A 65 -14.60 -0.67 -8.89
C CYS A 65 -13.10 -0.94 -8.71
N ASP A 66 -12.27 0.04 -9.08
CA ASP A 66 -10.82 0.04 -8.81
C ASP A 66 -10.00 -1.21 -9.20
N ALA A 67 -10.49 -2.00 -10.17
CA ALA A 67 -9.85 -3.19 -10.70
C ALA A 67 -8.33 -3.06 -10.97
N ALA A 68 -7.87 -1.94 -11.55
CA ALA A 68 -6.44 -1.71 -11.82
C ALA A 68 -5.57 -1.56 -10.55
N SER A 69 -6.13 -1.10 -9.43
CA SER A 69 -5.40 -0.84 -8.17
C SER A 69 -5.60 -1.92 -7.10
N GLN A 70 -6.62 -2.77 -7.22
CA GLN A 70 -6.86 -3.84 -6.23
C GLN A 70 -5.78 -4.93 -6.28
N TYR A 71 -5.42 -5.45 -5.12
CA TYR A 71 -4.46 -6.54 -4.99
C TYR A 71 -5.11 -7.89 -5.28
N ALA A 72 -4.35 -8.85 -5.79
CA ALA A 72 -4.83 -10.23 -5.86
C ALA A 72 -4.84 -10.79 -4.44
N LEU A 73 -5.98 -11.33 -3.99
CA LEU A 73 -6.14 -11.75 -2.60
C LEU A 73 -5.09 -12.80 -2.19
N ASP A 74 -4.80 -13.75 -3.07
CA ASP A 74 -3.84 -14.83 -2.82
C ASP A 74 -2.39 -14.34 -2.70
N ASP A 75 -2.07 -13.17 -3.28
CA ASP A 75 -0.72 -12.60 -3.24
C ASP A 75 -0.49 -11.74 -1.98
N LEU A 76 -1.54 -11.43 -1.21
CA LEU A 76 -1.48 -10.43 -0.14
C LEU A 76 -0.46 -10.79 0.95
N GLU A 77 -0.36 -12.06 1.35
CA GLU A 77 0.63 -12.50 2.33
C GLU A 77 2.06 -12.25 1.84
N SER A 78 2.34 -12.62 0.59
CA SER A 78 3.65 -12.45 -0.03
C SER A 78 4.05 -10.97 -0.16
N PHE A 79 3.06 -10.10 -0.36
CA PHE A 79 3.24 -8.65 -0.39
C PHE A 79 3.51 -8.07 0.98
N MET A 80 2.76 -8.50 2.00
CA MET A 80 2.84 -7.95 3.35
C MET A 80 4.09 -8.40 4.11
N ARG A 81 4.56 -9.63 3.88
CA ARG A 81 5.73 -10.18 4.58
C ARG A 81 6.96 -9.27 4.57
N PRO A 82 7.49 -8.80 3.41
CA PRO A 82 8.62 -7.89 3.40
C PRO A 82 8.33 -6.53 4.05
N LEU A 83 7.07 -6.08 4.07
CA LEU A 83 6.69 -4.83 4.75
C LEU A 83 6.79 -4.99 6.27
N ILE A 84 6.35 -6.12 6.80
CA ILE A 84 6.49 -6.47 8.23
C ILE A 84 7.96 -6.58 8.60
N ASP A 85 8.79 -7.19 7.76
CA ASP A 85 10.24 -7.32 8.01
C ASP A 85 10.92 -5.95 8.08
N ILE A 86 10.61 -5.04 7.14
CA ILE A 86 11.13 -3.66 7.17
C ILE A 86 10.63 -2.93 8.41
N HIS A 87 9.36 -3.10 8.79
CA HIS A 87 8.79 -2.47 9.99
C HIS A 87 9.57 -2.90 11.24
N ASN A 88 9.75 -4.20 11.43
CA ASN A 88 10.48 -4.74 12.58
C ASN A 88 11.93 -4.23 12.62
N LEU A 89 12.61 -4.20 11.46
CA LEU A 89 13.97 -3.69 11.35
C LEU A 89 14.05 -2.21 11.78
N VAL A 90 13.22 -1.35 11.20
CA VAL A 90 13.23 0.09 11.50
C VAL A 90 12.88 0.35 12.96
N ARG A 91 11.88 -0.35 13.51
CA ARG A 91 11.49 -0.22 14.93
C ARG A 91 12.58 -0.69 15.89
N SER A 92 13.36 -1.71 15.54
CA SER A 92 14.48 -2.18 16.36
C SER A 92 15.64 -1.17 16.45
N GLN A 93 15.75 -0.26 15.50
CA GLN A 93 16.77 0.81 15.50
C GLN A 93 16.30 2.08 16.22
N LEU A 94 14.99 2.21 16.46
CA LEU A 94 14.37 3.34 17.16
C LEU A 94 14.40 3.19 18.70
N VAL A 95 15.22 2.28 19.22
CA VAL A 95 15.44 2.14 20.67
C VAL A 95 16.15 3.40 21.18
N HIS A 96 15.36 4.28 21.81
CA HIS A 96 15.81 5.27 22.77
C HIS A 96 15.70 4.69 24.18
#